data_AF-A0AA40ESB2-F1
#
_entry.id   AF-A0AA40ESB2-F1
#
_cell.length_a   1.000
_cell.length_b   1.000
_cell.length_c   1.000
_cell.angle_alpha   90.00
_cell.angle_beta   90.00
_cell.angle_gamma   90.00
#
_symmetry.space_group_name_H-M   'P 1'
#
loop_
_entity.id
_entity.type
_entity.pdbx_description
1 polymer ?
#
loop_
_entity_poly.entity_id
_entity_poly.type
_entity_poly.pdbx_seq_one_letter_code
_entity_poly.pdbx_strand_id
1 'polypeptide(L)'
;MRAFPFFLWLCRQPVRRVPTVSPKWNNNKTQNMPSFMMQACGDVLLSHQACEKCAGRKGPYNECVVINDPQIAEHTRGSCANCWYGKQGSMCTLRTGVGNTSNVAPISPPPPPPAATAPGPQIHPSYAAALQGASTATASPAPAAALHPRFAAILERNKPSPDHPPTQVPAPSTSQQQPSQEQPSLSPALSSLATSAAIRTNLVQLWENRYRNMTPEKLIEAYEHIQEMQEDLNTRNQAIHRVILSGLRDALNAKKGQPPK
;
A
#
# COMPACT_ATOMS: atom_id res chain seq x y z
N MET A 1 -15.13 20.90 -12.53
CA MET A 1 -14.59 20.64 -11.17
C MET A 1 -13.11 20.30 -11.31
N ARG A 2 -12.19 21.13 -10.81
CA ARG A 2 -10.76 20.75 -10.78
C ARG A 2 -10.62 19.56 -9.84
N ALA A 3 -10.06 18.45 -10.32
CA ALA A 3 -9.73 17.33 -9.46
C ALA A 3 -8.81 17.84 -8.35
N PHE A 4 -9.21 17.65 -7.09
CA PHE A 4 -8.40 18.08 -5.96
C PHE A 4 -7.07 17.32 -6.00
N PRO A 5 -5.91 17.99 -6.04
CA PRO A 5 -4.61 17.33 -6.07
C PRO A 5 -4.45 16.35 -4.90
N PHE A 6 -5.08 16.65 -3.76
CA PHE A 6 -5.20 15.77 -2.60
C PHE A 6 -5.83 14.40 -2.89
N PHE A 7 -6.96 14.36 -3.61
CA PHE A 7 -7.64 13.09 -3.89
C PHE A 7 -6.80 12.20 -4.80
N LEU A 8 -6.22 12.79 -5.86
CA LEU A 8 -5.33 12.04 -6.76
C LEU A 8 -4.09 11.53 -6.03
N TRP A 9 -3.56 12.29 -5.07
CA TRP A 9 -2.46 11.84 -4.24
C TRP A 9 -2.87 10.67 -3.34
N LEU A 10 -4.05 10.73 -2.70
CA LEU A 10 -4.56 9.63 -1.87
C LEU A 10 -4.73 8.34 -2.69
N CYS A 11 -5.19 8.45 -3.93
CA CYS A 11 -5.29 7.31 -4.86
C CYS A 11 -3.93 6.70 -5.23
N ARG A 12 -2.83 7.41 -5.02
CA ARG A 12 -1.46 6.90 -5.25
C ARG A 12 -0.83 6.26 -4.02
N GLN A 13 -1.45 6.41 -2.85
CA GLN A 13 -0.91 5.81 -1.63
C GLN A 13 -1.14 4.30 -1.63
N PRO A 14 -0.18 3.53 -1.08
CA PRO A 14 -0.38 2.11 -0.89
C PRO A 14 -1.58 1.89 0.04
N VAL A 15 -2.52 1.04 -0.39
CA VAL A 15 -3.62 0.60 0.47
C VAL A 15 -3.04 -0.33 1.51
N ARG A 16 -3.10 0.07 2.79
CA ARG A 16 -2.56 -0.70 3.91
C ARG A 16 -3.63 -1.54 4.60
N ARG A 17 -4.91 -1.17 4.45
CA ARG A 17 -6.04 -1.90 5.04
C ARG A 17 -7.33 -1.66 4.28
N VAL A 18 -8.27 -2.58 4.46
CA VAL A 18 -9.66 -2.42 4.01
C VAL A 18 -10.42 -1.63 5.07
N PRO A 19 -10.95 -0.43 4.77
CA PRO A 19 -11.73 0.34 5.74
C PRO A 19 -12.94 -0.44 6.26
N THR A 20 -12.99 -0.71 7.56
CA THR A 20 -14.21 -1.22 8.20
C THR A 20 -15.16 -0.05 8.42
N VAL A 21 -16.19 0.03 7.59
CA VAL A 21 -17.23 1.06 7.67
C VAL A 21 -18.42 0.55 8.49
N SER A 22 -18.93 1.41 9.37
CA SER A 22 -20.22 1.21 10.02
C SER A 22 -21.36 1.23 8.97
N PRO A 23 -22.51 0.61 9.26
CA PRO A 23 -23.69 0.65 8.38
C PRO A 23 -24.17 2.07 8.03
N LYS A 24 -23.75 3.08 8.80
CA LYS A 24 -24.14 4.49 8.62
C LYS A 24 -23.27 5.23 7.59
N TRP A 25 -22.37 4.55 6.89
CA TRP A 25 -21.55 5.16 5.85
C TRP A 25 -22.38 5.60 4.64
N ASN A 26 -22.48 6.91 4.44
CA ASN A 26 -23.07 7.48 3.24
C ASN A 26 -22.05 7.58 2.09
N ASN A 27 -22.14 6.68 1.11
CA ASN A 27 -21.33 6.66 -0.12
C ASN A 27 -21.86 7.60 -1.23
N ASN A 28 -23.10 8.09 -1.12
CA ASN A 28 -23.70 8.98 -2.12
C ASN A 28 -23.06 10.38 -2.13
N LYS A 29 -22.34 10.74 -1.07
CA LYS A 29 -21.64 12.03 -0.98
C LYS A 29 -20.16 11.86 -1.31
N THR A 30 -19.76 12.34 -2.50
CA THR A 30 -18.37 12.28 -3.00
C THR A 30 -17.36 12.92 -2.03
N GLN A 31 -17.77 13.92 -1.25
CA GLN A 31 -16.95 14.54 -0.20
C GLN A 31 -16.50 13.58 0.91
N ASN A 32 -17.12 12.40 1.03
CA ASN A 32 -16.72 11.38 2.00
C ASN A 32 -15.62 10.48 1.45
N MET A 33 -15.39 10.44 0.13
CA MET A 33 -14.36 9.58 -0.46
C MET A 33 -12.95 9.83 0.07
N PRO A 34 -12.50 11.08 0.29
CA PRO A 34 -11.17 11.29 0.87
C PRO A 34 -11.03 10.69 2.27
N SER A 35 -12.07 10.73 3.09
CA SER A 35 -12.09 10.07 4.39
C SER A 35 -11.94 8.55 4.26
N PHE A 36 -12.60 7.93 3.28
CA PHE A 36 -12.47 6.49 3.01
C PHE A 36 -11.06 6.14 2.58
N MET A 37 -10.50 6.92 1.67
CA MET A 37 -9.12 6.73 1.21
C MET A 37 -8.14 6.91 2.37
N MET A 38 -8.29 7.94 3.20
CA MET A 38 -7.48 8.11 4.41
C MET A 38 -7.52 6.87 5.29
N GLN A 39 -8.72 6.31 5.52
CA GLN A 39 -8.87 5.08 6.28
C GLN A 39 -8.11 3.91 5.64
N ALA A 40 -8.02 3.83 4.32
CA ALA A 40 -7.36 2.74 3.61
C ALA A 40 -5.82 2.84 3.63
N CYS A 41 -5.26 4.05 3.60
CA CYS A 41 -3.81 4.24 3.41
C CYS A 41 -3.06 4.91 4.58
N GLY A 42 -3.76 5.45 5.58
CA GLY A 42 -3.11 6.10 6.74
C GLY A 42 -2.55 5.14 7.80
N ASP A 43 -2.03 5.71 8.88
CA ASP A 43 -1.57 5.02 10.08
C ASP A 43 -2.71 4.96 11.13
N VAL A 44 -2.89 3.80 11.77
CA VAL A 44 -3.81 3.68 12.91
C VAL A 44 -3.11 4.23 14.15
N LEU A 45 -3.76 5.17 14.83
CA LEU A 45 -3.31 5.65 16.14
C LEU A 45 -3.74 4.66 17.24
N LEU A 46 -2.86 4.48 18.22
CA LEU A 46 -3.16 3.72 19.43
C LEU A 46 -4.31 4.37 20.21
N SER A 47 -5.03 3.59 21.01
CA SER A 47 -6.21 4.07 21.74
C SER A 47 -5.96 5.32 22.60
N HIS A 48 -4.77 5.44 23.20
CA HIS A 48 -4.37 6.59 24.03
C HIS A 48 -3.97 7.83 23.20
N GLN A 49 -3.72 7.67 21.90
CA GLN A 49 -3.38 8.75 20.96
C GLN A 49 -4.58 9.14 20.08
N ALA A 50 -5.69 8.40 20.16
CA ALA A 50 -6.88 8.69 19.37
C ALA A 50 -7.46 10.07 19.73
N CYS A 51 -8.01 10.78 18.73
CA CYS A 51 -8.72 12.02 19.00
C CYS A 51 -9.94 11.77 19.90
N GLU A 52 -10.41 12.79 20.62
CA GLU A 52 -11.52 12.67 21.59
C GLU A 52 -12.79 12.08 20.96
N LYS A 53 -13.08 12.49 19.71
CA LYS A 53 -14.20 11.96 18.93
C LYS A 53 -14.05 10.46 18.64
N CYS A 54 -12.86 10.00 18.27
CA CYS A 54 -12.58 8.59 18.01
C CYS A 54 -12.52 7.76 19.29
N ALA A 55 -11.98 8.31 20.39
CA ALA A 55 -12.00 7.67 21.71
C ALA A 55 -13.45 7.38 22.17
N GLY A 56 -14.36 8.31 21.90
CA GLY A 56 -15.81 8.13 22.09
C GLY A 56 -16.51 7.27 21.02
N ARG A 57 -15.77 6.62 20.11
CA ARG A 57 -16.29 5.83 18.98
C ARG A 57 -17.30 6.57 18.11
N LYS A 58 -17.11 7.88 17.94
CA LYS A 58 -17.96 8.72 17.09
C LYS A 58 -17.37 8.82 15.69
N GLY A 59 -18.06 8.24 14.72
CA GLY A 59 -17.67 8.33 13.31
C GLY A 59 -18.07 7.08 12.56
N PRO A 60 -17.83 7.05 11.24
CA PRO A 60 -18.15 5.89 10.45
C PRO A 60 -17.16 4.73 10.59
N TYR A 61 -15.97 4.93 11.16
CA TYR A 61 -14.94 3.90 11.30
C TYR A 61 -14.64 3.61 12.77
N ASN A 62 -14.15 2.39 13.03
CA ASN A 62 -13.81 1.94 14.38
C ASN A 62 -12.45 2.47 14.87
N GLU A 63 -11.56 2.84 13.94
CA GLU A 63 -10.17 3.19 14.25
C GLU A 63 -9.89 4.67 14.00
N CYS A 64 -8.99 5.26 14.81
CA CYS A 64 -8.53 6.62 14.58
C CYS A 64 -7.35 6.59 13.61
N VAL A 65 -7.59 6.97 12.35
CA VAL A 65 -6.55 6.94 11.31
C VAL A 65 -6.13 8.34 10.89
N VAL A 66 -4.84 8.57 10.80
CA VAL A 66 -4.23 9.80 10.25
C VAL A 66 -3.27 9.47 9.11
N ILE A 67 -2.96 10.45 8.26
CA ILE A 67 -1.85 10.35 7.31
C ILE A 67 -0.78 11.32 7.76
N ASN A 68 0.40 10.79 8.12
CA ASN A 68 1.53 11.56 8.64
C ASN A 68 2.40 12.21 7.54
N ASP A 69 1.97 12.18 6.28
CA ASP A 69 2.64 12.90 5.20
C ASP A 69 2.45 14.42 5.39
N PRO A 70 3.51 15.25 5.39
CA PRO A 70 3.41 16.69 5.63
C PRO A 70 2.46 17.43 4.68
N GLN A 71 2.42 17.07 3.39
CA GLN A 71 1.55 17.73 2.40
C GLN A 71 0.08 17.42 2.68
N ILE A 72 -0.18 16.22 3.18
CA ILE A 72 -1.52 15.77 3.55
C ILE A 72 -1.94 16.29 4.90
N ALA A 73 -1.03 16.30 5.86
CA ALA A 73 -1.23 16.92 7.16
C ALA A 73 -1.57 18.40 6.97
N GLU A 74 -0.94 19.11 6.04
CA GLU A 74 -1.32 20.49 5.70
C GLU A 74 -2.75 20.56 5.14
N HIS A 75 -3.11 19.69 4.19
CA HIS A 75 -4.42 19.71 3.56
C HIS A 75 -5.56 19.31 4.51
N THR A 76 -5.37 18.23 5.25
CA THR A 76 -6.31 17.72 6.27
C THR A 76 -6.21 18.49 7.59
N ARG A 77 -5.23 19.39 7.69
CA ARG A 77 -4.85 20.13 8.89
C ARG A 77 -4.58 19.20 10.09
N GLY A 78 -4.11 17.98 9.83
CA GLY A 78 -3.83 16.94 10.83
C GLY A 78 -5.06 16.17 11.34
N SER A 79 -6.23 16.33 10.71
CA SER A 79 -7.44 15.62 11.15
C SER A 79 -7.41 14.13 10.80
N CYS A 80 -8.02 13.29 11.64
CA CYS A 80 -8.19 11.88 11.35
C CYS A 80 -9.35 11.61 10.36
N ALA A 81 -9.38 10.44 9.75
CA ALA A 81 -10.42 10.02 8.79
C ALA A 81 -11.85 10.19 9.34
N ASN A 82 -12.11 9.70 10.56
CA ASN A 82 -13.42 9.84 11.23
C ASN A 82 -13.89 11.30 11.41
N CYS A 83 -12.97 12.23 11.61
CA CYS A 83 -13.30 13.65 11.71
C CYS A 83 -13.40 14.30 10.34
N TRP A 84 -12.60 13.87 9.36
CA TRP A 84 -12.68 14.38 8.00
C TRP A 84 -13.99 13.99 7.30
N TYR A 85 -14.61 12.87 7.70
CA TYR A 85 -15.93 12.47 7.24
C TYR A 85 -16.97 13.60 7.40
N GLY A 86 -17.70 13.90 6.33
CA GLY A 86 -18.68 14.99 6.33
C GLY A 86 -18.07 16.39 6.47
N LYS A 87 -16.78 16.58 6.16
CA LYS A 87 -16.03 17.85 6.29
C LYS A 87 -15.95 18.39 7.73
N GLN A 88 -16.04 17.53 8.74
CA GLN A 88 -15.93 17.93 10.15
C GLN A 88 -14.49 17.95 10.66
N GLY A 89 -13.50 18.07 9.76
CA GLY A 89 -12.09 18.00 10.10
C GLY A 89 -11.70 18.98 11.20
N SER A 90 -12.32 20.16 11.21
CA SER A 90 -12.08 21.21 12.20
C SER A 90 -12.30 20.79 13.65
N MET A 91 -13.18 19.83 13.89
CA MET A 91 -13.53 19.32 15.23
C MET A 91 -12.56 18.26 15.74
N CYS A 92 -11.54 17.89 14.96
CA CYS A 92 -10.58 16.88 15.38
C CYS A 92 -9.60 17.47 16.38
N THR A 93 -9.56 16.92 17.60
CA THR A 93 -8.64 17.37 18.67
C THR A 93 -7.16 17.12 18.35
N LEU A 94 -6.86 16.28 17.35
CA LEU A 94 -5.49 16.13 16.85
C LEU A 94 -4.98 17.41 16.18
N ARG A 95 -5.86 18.23 15.59
CA ARG A 95 -5.44 19.48 14.95
C ARG A 95 -4.79 20.46 15.92
N THR A 96 -5.27 20.47 17.16
CA THR A 96 -4.77 21.35 18.22
C THR A 96 -3.59 20.75 18.99
N GLY A 97 -3.34 19.44 18.83
CA GLY A 97 -2.28 18.72 19.55
C GLY A 97 -0.95 18.58 18.82
N VAL A 98 -0.91 18.77 17.48
CA VAL A 98 0.28 18.51 16.63
C VAL A 98 1.25 19.71 16.60
N GLY A 99 1.42 20.37 17.74
CA GLY A 99 2.56 21.26 18.00
C GLY A 99 3.78 20.54 18.58
N ASN A 100 3.65 19.31 19.11
CA ASN A 100 4.69 18.76 20.00
C ASN A 100 5.11 17.29 19.79
N THR A 101 4.62 16.55 18.79
CA THR A 101 5.09 15.16 18.60
C THR A 101 6.46 15.06 17.89
N SER A 102 7.09 16.16 17.50
CA SER A 102 8.53 16.19 17.19
C SER A 102 9.41 16.24 18.44
N ASN A 103 8.83 16.36 19.64
CA ASN A 103 9.53 16.11 20.90
C ASN A 103 9.00 14.82 21.52
N VAL A 104 9.50 13.69 21.01
CA VAL A 104 10.08 12.74 21.97
C VAL A 104 11.16 13.55 22.68
N ALA A 105 10.83 14.12 23.84
CA ALA A 105 11.85 14.68 24.70
C ALA A 105 12.93 13.58 24.83
N PRO A 106 14.22 13.87 24.63
CA PRO A 106 15.25 12.94 25.06
C PRO A 106 14.90 12.62 26.51
N ILE A 107 14.66 11.34 26.79
CA ILE A 107 14.49 10.85 28.15
C ILE A 107 15.66 11.46 28.90
N SER A 108 15.37 12.44 29.77
CA SER A 108 16.39 13.00 30.61
C SER A 108 16.99 11.79 31.34
N PRO A 109 18.32 11.59 31.32
CA PRO A 109 18.91 10.47 31.99
C PRO A 109 18.36 10.45 33.43
N PRO A 110 18.03 9.26 33.97
CA PRO A 110 17.52 9.15 35.33
C PRO A 110 18.45 9.94 36.26
N PRO A 111 17.91 10.69 37.24
CA PRO A 111 18.74 11.44 38.17
C PRO A 111 19.76 10.48 38.80
N PRO A 112 21.04 10.91 38.93
CA PRO A 112 22.06 10.07 39.51
C PRO A 112 21.60 9.63 40.90
N PRO A 113 21.81 8.34 41.27
CA PRO A 113 21.50 7.89 42.62
C PRO A 113 22.26 8.75 43.65
N PRO A 114 21.66 9.02 44.82
CA PRO A 114 22.34 9.76 45.87
C PRO A 114 23.68 9.09 46.20
N ALA A 115 24.73 9.89 46.29
CA ALA A 115 26.08 9.45 46.57
C ALA A 115 26.13 8.67 47.89
N ALA A 116 26.17 7.34 47.79
CA ALA A 116 26.55 6.49 48.90
C ALA A 116 28.06 6.58 49.06
N THR A 117 28.50 7.29 50.10
CA THR A 117 29.87 7.26 50.58
C THR A 117 30.15 5.86 51.12
N ALA A 118 30.78 5.00 50.31
CA ALA A 118 31.28 3.71 50.73
C ALA A 118 32.82 3.67 50.59
N PRO A 119 33.55 3.18 51.61
CA PRO A 119 35.00 3.05 51.58
C PRO A 119 35.45 1.93 50.64
N GLY A 120 36.51 2.17 49.85
CA GLY A 120 37.21 1.12 49.07
C GLY A 120 38.20 0.32 49.93
N PRO A 121 39.13 -0.43 49.32
CA PRO A 121 38.96 -1.44 48.28
C PRO A 121 39.62 -2.79 48.69
N GLN A 122 39.09 -3.93 48.23
CA GLN A 122 39.80 -5.23 48.31
C GLN A 122 39.78 -5.87 46.92
N ILE A 123 40.93 -5.81 46.25
CA ILE A 123 41.17 -6.36 44.92
C ILE A 123 41.70 -7.78 45.11
N HIS A 124 40.98 -8.78 44.60
CA HIS A 124 41.41 -10.18 44.61
C HIS A 124 42.19 -10.51 43.32
N PRO A 125 43.37 -11.16 43.38
CA PRO A 125 44.32 -11.24 42.25
C PRO A 125 44.04 -12.34 41.21
N SER A 126 42.78 -12.69 40.93
CA SER A 126 42.46 -13.89 40.12
C SER A 126 41.90 -13.65 38.72
N TYR A 127 41.85 -12.41 38.22
CA TYR A 127 41.26 -12.11 36.89
C TYR A 127 42.24 -11.60 35.81
N ALA A 128 43.54 -11.54 36.08
CA ALA A 128 44.52 -11.00 35.14
C ALA A 128 45.00 -12.00 34.04
N ALA A 129 44.53 -13.25 34.03
CA ALA A 129 45.06 -14.30 33.13
C ALA A 129 44.20 -14.63 31.90
N ALA A 130 43.09 -13.93 31.63
CA ALA A 130 42.14 -14.32 30.58
C ALA A 130 42.07 -13.40 29.34
N LEU A 131 42.96 -12.42 29.18
CA LEU A 131 42.87 -11.42 28.09
C LEU A 131 44.08 -11.31 27.16
N GLN A 132 44.95 -12.33 27.12
CA GLN A 132 46.03 -12.42 26.13
C GLN A 132 45.82 -13.62 25.23
N GLY A 133 45.09 -13.43 24.13
CA GLY A 133 44.97 -14.47 23.11
C GLY A 133 43.86 -14.26 22.10
N ALA A 134 43.87 -13.16 21.33
CA ALA A 134 43.17 -13.09 20.05
C ALA A 134 43.63 -11.88 19.23
N SER A 135 44.75 -12.01 18.53
CA SER A 135 45.15 -11.08 17.47
C SER A 135 45.96 -11.84 16.44
N THR A 136 45.26 -12.42 15.47
CA THR A 136 45.71 -12.70 14.10
C THR A 136 44.51 -13.22 13.31
N ALA A 137 43.80 -12.32 12.62
CA ALA A 137 42.85 -12.71 11.58
C ALA A 137 43.25 -12.00 10.29
N THR A 138 43.92 -12.77 9.44
CA THR A 138 44.30 -12.49 8.07
C THR A 138 43.06 -12.13 7.25
N ALA A 139 43.10 -10.99 6.56
CA ALA A 139 42.08 -10.58 5.61
C ALA A 139 42.04 -11.58 4.45
N SER A 140 41.00 -12.41 4.42
CA SER A 140 40.67 -13.31 3.32
C SER A 140 39.65 -12.61 2.40
N PRO A 141 39.82 -12.63 1.07
CA PRO A 141 38.86 -12.03 0.15
C PRO A 141 37.51 -12.74 0.25
N ALA A 142 36.44 -11.97 0.43
CA ALA A 142 35.08 -12.47 0.52
C ALA A 142 34.66 -13.16 -0.79
N PRO A 143 34.15 -14.41 -0.75
CA PRO A 143 33.54 -15.01 -1.92
C PRO A 143 32.27 -14.24 -2.30
N ALA A 144 32.06 -14.02 -3.59
CA ALA A 144 30.84 -13.43 -4.13
C ALA A 144 29.62 -14.12 -3.52
N ALA A 145 28.73 -13.34 -2.89
CA ALA A 145 27.53 -13.85 -2.25
C ALA A 145 26.73 -14.68 -3.26
N ALA A 146 26.56 -15.97 -2.95
CA ALA A 146 25.78 -16.88 -3.79
C ALA A 146 24.34 -16.36 -3.88
N LEU A 147 23.85 -16.21 -5.12
CA LEU A 147 22.46 -15.84 -5.40
C LEU A 147 21.50 -16.83 -4.74
N HIS A 148 20.41 -16.32 -4.16
CA HIS A 148 19.38 -17.14 -3.53
C HIS A 148 18.83 -18.19 -4.53
N PRO A 149 18.72 -19.48 -4.16
CA PRO A 149 18.40 -20.58 -5.09
C PRO A 149 17.11 -20.34 -5.89
N ARG A 150 16.15 -19.64 -5.29
CA ARG A 150 14.87 -19.31 -5.92
C ARG A 150 15.01 -18.29 -7.06
N PHE A 151 15.96 -17.36 -6.96
CA PHE A 151 16.24 -16.37 -8.00
C PHE A 151 17.02 -16.98 -9.17
N ALA A 152 17.96 -17.89 -8.87
CA ALA A 152 18.68 -18.67 -9.88
C ALA A 152 17.72 -19.52 -10.75
N ALA A 153 16.69 -20.12 -10.13
CA ALA A 153 15.68 -20.90 -10.85
C ALA A 153 14.81 -20.06 -11.81
N ILE A 154 14.53 -18.80 -11.48
CA ILE A 154 13.76 -17.88 -12.34
C ILE A 154 14.60 -17.43 -13.53
N LEU A 155 15.90 -17.19 -13.33
CA LEU A 155 16.82 -16.84 -14.42
C LEU A 155 16.99 -17.99 -15.43
N GLU A 156 17.14 -19.23 -14.96
CA GLU A 156 17.21 -20.40 -15.83
C GLU A 156 15.89 -20.63 -16.60
N ARG A 157 14.73 -20.37 -15.99
CA ARG A 157 13.43 -20.51 -16.66
C ARG A 157 13.20 -19.48 -17.77
N ASN A 158 13.82 -18.31 -17.67
CA ASN A 158 13.67 -17.23 -18.66
C ASN A 158 14.83 -17.20 -19.68
N LYS A 159 15.74 -18.17 -19.63
CA LYS A 159 16.81 -18.29 -20.61
C LYS A 159 16.18 -18.65 -21.96
N PRO A 160 16.33 -17.81 -23.00
CA PRO A 160 15.77 -18.11 -24.31
C PRO A 160 16.35 -19.43 -24.81
N SER A 161 15.47 -20.39 -25.07
CA SER A 161 15.86 -21.70 -25.57
C SER A 161 16.49 -21.55 -26.96
N PRO A 162 17.69 -22.11 -27.22
CA PRO A 162 18.39 -21.93 -28.50
C PRO A 162 17.71 -22.64 -29.69
N ASP A 163 16.65 -23.42 -29.47
CA ASP A 163 16.06 -24.30 -30.49
C ASP A 163 14.73 -23.82 -31.08
N HIS A 164 14.40 -22.53 -31.01
CA HIS A 164 13.24 -21.98 -31.74
C HIS A 164 13.68 -21.02 -32.83
N PRO A 165 13.56 -21.40 -34.13
CA PRO A 165 13.77 -20.45 -35.20
C PRO A 165 12.73 -19.32 -35.09
N PRO A 166 13.11 -18.07 -35.38
CA PRO A 166 12.20 -16.94 -35.29
C PRO A 166 10.99 -17.18 -36.19
N THR A 167 9.80 -17.23 -35.58
CA THR A 167 8.53 -17.21 -36.31
C THR A 167 8.47 -15.88 -37.06
N GLN A 168 8.68 -15.95 -38.39
CA GLN A 168 8.50 -14.80 -39.27
C GLN A 168 7.04 -14.36 -39.22
N VAL A 169 6.82 -13.18 -38.64
CA VAL A 169 5.55 -12.48 -38.72
C VAL A 169 5.38 -12.02 -40.18
N PRO A 170 4.32 -12.44 -40.90
CA PRO A 170 4.13 -11.99 -42.27
C PRO A 170 3.88 -10.48 -42.31
N ALA A 171 4.57 -9.81 -43.22
CA ALA A 171 4.47 -8.37 -43.45
C ALA A 171 3.03 -7.99 -43.87
N PRO A 172 2.49 -6.86 -43.37
CA PRO A 172 1.19 -6.39 -43.80
C PRO A 172 1.26 -5.94 -45.26
N SER A 173 0.44 -6.58 -46.10
CA SER A 173 0.25 -6.18 -47.48
C SER A 173 -0.44 -4.81 -47.55
N THR A 174 0.24 -3.86 -48.19
CA THR A 174 -0.28 -2.56 -48.56
C THR A 174 -1.35 -2.74 -49.65
N SER A 175 -2.61 -2.49 -49.32
CA SER A 175 -3.69 -2.40 -50.30
C SER A 175 -4.29 -0.99 -50.33
N GLN A 176 -4.03 -0.35 -51.48
CA GLN A 176 -4.85 0.59 -52.27
C GLN A 176 -5.91 1.46 -51.60
N GLN A 177 -5.76 2.76 -51.88
CA GLN A 177 -6.73 3.84 -51.74
C GLN A 177 -8.06 3.55 -52.46
N GLN A 178 -9.17 3.87 -51.79
CA GLN A 178 -10.44 4.19 -52.44
C GLN A 178 -11.11 5.35 -51.66
N PRO A 179 -11.82 6.29 -52.32
CA PRO A 179 -12.02 7.63 -51.81
C PRO A 179 -13.30 7.82 -50.98
N SER A 180 -13.19 8.78 -50.06
CA SER A 180 -14.20 9.58 -49.36
C SER A 180 -15.67 9.18 -49.52
N GLN A 181 -16.21 8.58 -48.45
CA GLN A 181 -17.62 8.67 -48.10
C GLN A 181 -17.74 9.20 -46.68
N GLU A 182 -18.41 10.35 -46.53
CA GLU A 182 -18.82 10.92 -45.25
C GLU A 182 -19.58 9.87 -44.43
N GLN A 183 -19.01 9.49 -43.28
CA GLN A 183 -19.70 8.71 -42.26
C GLN A 183 -20.00 9.58 -41.02
N PRO A 184 -21.13 9.33 -40.34
CA PRO A 184 -21.65 10.18 -39.29
C PRO A 184 -20.80 10.07 -38.02
N SER A 185 -20.66 11.19 -37.32
CA SER A 185 -19.94 11.35 -36.06
C SER A 185 -20.37 10.33 -35.00
N LEU A 186 -19.61 9.24 -34.87
CA LEU A 186 -19.75 8.27 -33.80
C LEU A 186 -19.00 8.75 -32.54
N SER A 187 -19.80 9.32 -31.64
CA SER A 187 -19.81 9.09 -30.18
C SER A 187 -18.57 9.40 -29.29
N PRO A 188 -18.77 10.11 -28.16
CA PRO A 188 -17.73 10.43 -27.16
C PRO A 188 -17.19 9.25 -26.33
N ALA A 189 -17.69 8.03 -26.53
CA ALA A 189 -17.31 6.84 -25.75
C ALA A 189 -15.87 6.36 -26.05
N LEU A 190 -15.40 6.52 -27.30
CA LEU A 190 -14.03 6.13 -27.68
C LEU A 190 -12.97 7.07 -27.07
N SER A 191 -13.30 8.35 -26.89
CA SER A 191 -12.42 9.32 -26.20
C SER A 191 -12.22 8.97 -24.72
N SER A 192 -13.22 8.38 -24.07
CA SER A 192 -13.10 7.93 -22.67
C SER A 192 -12.19 6.70 -22.53
N LEU A 193 -12.21 5.78 -23.49
CA LEU A 193 -11.33 4.61 -23.48
C LEU A 193 -9.86 4.99 -23.72
N ALA A 194 -9.60 5.89 -24.68
CA ALA A 194 -8.26 6.40 -24.98
C ALA A 194 -7.65 7.14 -23.78
N THR A 195 -8.46 7.92 -23.05
CA THR A 195 -8.04 8.59 -21.82
C THR A 195 -7.66 7.57 -20.74
N SER A 196 -8.38 6.45 -20.63
CA SER A 196 -8.06 5.38 -19.67
C SER A 196 -6.75 4.65 -19.97
N ALA A 197 -6.39 4.53 -21.24
CA ALA A 197 -5.16 3.87 -21.67
C ALA A 197 -3.94 4.74 -21.37
N ALA A 198 -4.00 6.03 -21.72
CA ALA A 198 -2.93 6.99 -21.43
C ALA A 198 -2.67 7.13 -19.91
N ILE A 199 -3.74 7.14 -19.09
CA ILE A 199 -3.62 7.14 -17.63
C ILE A 199 -2.93 5.86 -17.14
N ARG A 200 -3.29 4.69 -17.70
CA ARG A 200 -2.66 3.41 -17.33
C ARG A 200 -1.17 3.39 -17.70
N THR A 201 -0.79 3.85 -18.89
CA THR A 201 0.61 3.92 -19.30
C THR A 201 1.43 4.81 -18.37
N ASN A 202 0.88 5.96 -17.94
CA ASN A 202 1.56 6.85 -17.01
C ASN A 202 1.77 6.20 -15.62
N LEU A 203 0.81 5.40 -15.16
CA LEU A 203 0.93 4.66 -13.90
C LEU A 203 2.00 3.58 -13.96
N VAL A 204 2.08 2.82 -15.06
CA VAL A 204 3.11 1.78 -15.23
C VAL A 204 4.51 2.39 -15.16
N GLN A 205 4.76 3.48 -15.90
CA GLN A 205 6.06 4.16 -15.89
C GLN A 205 6.43 4.69 -14.50
N LEU A 206 5.45 5.21 -13.74
CA LEU A 206 5.68 5.67 -12.37
C LEU A 206 6.12 4.53 -11.45
N TRP A 207 5.45 3.39 -11.51
CA TRP A 207 5.81 2.21 -10.71
C TRP A 207 7.15 1.62 -11.14
N GLU A 208 7.42 1.56 -12.44
CA GLU A 208 8.74 1.15 -12.93
C GLU A 208 9.85 2.04 -12.37
N ASN A 209 9.69 3.37 -12.45
CA ASN A 209 10.68 4.28 -11.91
C ASN A 209 10.87 4.10 -10.40
N ARG A 210 9.77 3.83 -9.67
CA ARG A 210 9.84 3.53 -8.24
C ARG A 210 10.64 2.25 -7.96
N TYR A 211 10.38 1.17 -8.70
CA TYR A 211 11.08 -0.10 -8.52
C TYR A 211 12.54 -0.05 -8.94
N ARG A 212 12.89 0.72 -9.99
CA ARG A 212 14.29 0.95 -10.40
C ARG A 212 15.14 1.59 -9.31
N ASN A 213 14.52 2.38 -8.43
CA ASN A 213 15.20 3.08 -7.33
C ASN A 213 15.18 2.31 -6.00
N MET A 214 14.67 1.07 -5.96
CA MET A 214 14.68 0.22 -4.76
C MET A 214 15.96 -0.64 -4.69
N THR A 215 16.40 -0.95 -3.47
CA THR A 215 17.44 -1.97 -3.27
C THR A 215 16.90 -3.36 -3.62
N PRO A 216 17.76 -4.34 -3.97
CA PRO A 216 17.31 -5.69 -4.30
C PRO A 216 16.45 -6.34 -3.21
N GLU A 217 16.77 -6.13 -1.94
CA GLU A 217 16.05 -6.70 -0.80
C GLU A 217 14.62 -6.15 -0.73
N LYS A 218 14.46 -4.83 -0.89
CA LYS A 218 13.15 -4.19 -0.93
C LYS A 218 12.34 -4.59 -2.16
N LEU A 219 13.01 -4.87 -3.27
CA LEU A 219 12.35 -5.33 -4.49
C LEU A 219 11.80 -6.75 -4.31
N ILE A 220 12.53 -7.64 -3.63
CA ILE A 220 12.06 -8.99 -3.27
C ILE A 220 10.84 -8.90 -2.35
N GLU A 221 10.91 -8.09 -1.28
CA GLU A 221 9.78 -7.89 -0.36
C GLU A 221 8.55 -7.33 -1.08
N ALA A 222 8.74 -6.32 -1.94
CA ALA A 222 7.67 -5.76 -2.75
C ALA A 222 7.06 -6.80 -3.70
N TYR A 223 7.89 -7.68 -4.30
CA TYR A 223 7.41 -8.74 -5.18
C TYR A 223 6.58 -9.78 -4.42
N GLU A 224 7.03 -10.23 -3.25
CA GLU A 224 6.30 -11.18 -2.41
C GLU A 224 4.94 -10.60 -1.99
N HIS A 225 4.90 -9.32 -1.61
CA HIS A 225 3.65 -8.64 -1.28
C HIS A 225 2.69 -8.54 -2.47
N ILE A 226 3.20 -8.27 -3.68
CA ILE A 226 2.37 -8.25 -4.89
C ILE A 226 1.80 -9.64 -5.19
N GLN A 227 2.58 -10.71 -5.00
CA GLN A 227 2.10 -12.08 -5.17
C GLN A 227 0.99 -12.41 -4.17
N GLU A 228 1.17 -12.11 -2.89
CA GLU A 228 0.14 -12.31 -1.85
C GLU A 228 -1.17 -11.58 -2.20
N MET A 229 -1.06 -10.32 -2.65
CA MET A 229 -2.22 -9.53 -3.08
C MET A 229 -2.91 -10.14 -4.30
N GLN A 230 -2.15 -10.69 -5.25
CA GLN A 230 -2.69 -11.36 -6.42
C GLN A 230 -3.44 -12.65 -6.03
N GLU A 231 -2.92 -13.41 -5.07
CA GLU A 231 -3.58 -14.60 -4.52
C GLU A 231 -4.89 -14.24 -3.81
N ASP A 232 -4.90 -13.23 -2.92
CA ASP A 232 -6.13 -12.77 -2.25
C ASP A 232 -7.19 -12.31 -3.26
N LEU A 233 -6.81 -11.52 -4.27
CA LEU A 233 -7.73 -11.09 -5.33
C LEU A 233 -8.29 -12.28 -6.12
N ASN A 234 -7.47 -13.28 -6.43
CA ASN A 234 -7.92 -14.49 -7.10
C ASN A 234 -8.92 -15.27 -6.25
N THR A 235 -8.65 -15.44 -4.95
CA THR A 235 -9.56 -16.11 -4.01
C THR A 235 -10.91 -15.39 -3.92
N ARG A 236 -10.90 -14.06 -3.82
CA ARG A 236 -12.12 -13.25 -3.79
C ARG A 236 -12.92 -13.36 -5.09
N ASN A 237 -12.25 -13.28 -6.24
CA ASN A 237 -12.91 -13.46 -7.53
C ASN A 237 -13.55 -14.84 -7.66
N GLN A 238 -12.87 -15.90 -7.21
CA GLN A 238 -13.45 -17.25 -7.17
C GLN A 238 -14.67 -17.33 -6.25
N ALA A 239 -14.63 -16.69 -5.07
CA ALA A 239 -15.76 -16.65 -4.16
C ALA A 239 -16.98 -15.95 -4.79
N ILE A 240 -16.77 -14.80 -5.44
CA ILE A 240 -17.82 -14.05 -6.15
C ILE A 240 -18.43 -14.91 -7.27
N HIS A 241 -17.60 -15.56 -8.09
CA HIS A 241 -18.08 -16.47 -9.13
C HIS A 241 -18.96 -17.59 -8.56
N ARG A 242 -18.56 -18.21 -7.44
CA ARG A 242 -19.36 -19.25 -6.79
C ARG A 242 -20.72 -18.71 -6.33
N VAL A 243 -20.76 -17.54 -5.71
CA VAL A 243 -22.00 -16.90 -5.26
C VAL A 243 -22.93 -16.59 -6.43
N ILE A 244 -22.40 -16.01 -7.51
CA ILE A 244 -23.18 -15.70 -8.72
C ILE A 244 -23.77 -16.98 -9.32
N LEU A 245 -22.95 -18.01 -9.52
CA LEU A 245 -23.41 -19.27 -10.10
C LEU A 245 -24.44 -19.97 -9.21
N SER A 246 -24.30 -19.91 -7.88
CA SER A 246 -25.30 -20.43 -6.94
C SER A 246 -26.62 -19.68 -7.09
N GLY A 247 -26.60 -18.34 -7.05
CA GLY A 247 -27.82 -17.54 -7.17
C GLY A 247 -28.55 -17.75 -8.50
N LEU A 248 -27.79 -17.88 -9.61
CA LEU A 248 -28.37 -18.22 -10.91
C LEU A 248 -29.02 -19.62 -10.92
N ARG A 249 -28.40 -20.60 -10.27
CA ARG A 249 -28.96 -21.95 -10.14
C ARG A 249 -30.25 -21.94 -9.32
N ASP A 250 -30.27 -21.24 -8.20
CA ASP A 250 -31.44 -21.16 -7.31
C ASP A 250 -32.61 -20.48 -8.03
N ALA A 251 -32.34 -19.39 -8.77
CA ALA A 251 -33.34 -18.71 -9.59
C ALA A 251 -33.92 -19.60 -10.71
N LEU A 252 -33.09 -20.44 -11.34
CA LEU A 252 -33.55 -21.41 -12.34
C LEU A 252 -34.42 -22.50 -11.73
N ASN A 253 -34.05 -23.02 -10.56
CA ASN A 253 -34.83 -24.04 -9.85
C ASN A 253 -36.17 -23.49 -9.38
N ALA A 254 -36.21 -22.26 -8.87
CA ALA A 254 -37.44 -21.58 -8.48
C ALA A 254 -38.43 -21.44 -9.65
N LYS A 255 -37.93 -21.16 -10.86
CA LYS A 255 -38.76 -21.09 -12.08
C LYS A 255 -39.31 -22.46 -12.50
N LYS A 256 -38.58 -23.55 -12.27
CA LYS A 256 -39.03 -24.92 -12.59
C LYS A 256 -40.09 -25.44 -11.62
N GLY A 257 -40.08 -24.97 -10.37
CA GLY A 257 -41.02 -25.37 -9.33
C GLY A 257 -42.37 -24.63 -9.35
N GLN A 258 -42.54 -23.61 -10.19
CA GLN A 258 -43.84 -22.97 -10.38
C GLN A 258 -44.73 -23.83 -11.29
N PRO A 259 -45.91 -24.27 -10.83
CA PRO A 259 -46.85 -24.94 -11.72
C PRO A 259 -47.25 -23.99 -12.85
N PRO A 260 -47.49 -24.50 -14.08
CA PRO A 260 -47.96 -23.67 -15.18
C PRO A 260 -49.27 -22.97 -14.76
N LYS A 261 -49.32 -21.65 -14.99
CA LYS A 261 -50.53 -20.84 -14.80
C LYS A 261 -51.53 -21.08 -15.92
#